data_AF-A0A7Y5KMP1-F1
#
_entry.id   AF-A0A7Y5KMP1-F1
#
_cell.length_a   1.000
_cell.length_b   1.000
_cell.length_c   1.000
_cell.angle_alpha   90.00
_cell.angle_beta   90.00
_cell.angle_gamma   90.00
#
_symmetry.space_group_name_H-M   'P 1'
#
loop_
_entity.id
_entity.type
_entity.pdbx_description
1 polymer ?
#
loop_
_entity_poly.entity_id
_entity_poly.type
_entity_poly.pdbx_seq_one_letter_code
_entity_poly.pdbx_strand_id
1 'polypeptide(L)'
;PHVAAICVRGDAESDLPARAQSLHWPVVEAMDGGRRVRATRSPAGVEVHLDGPPLDRTADASSDAPSDSGGWGALDHIGFAIDTDRSDAEVSFHRTLLGLRPGPVSEFMDPAGRLRSRVLQPDVGSLRVVLNIAVRAPGVPTWTGVNQLAYACTDLLERAEALCRAGAPLMPVPAAYYDDLAARLDPAPGLLARLRRLGVLYDRDDEGGELFHLYTPLVAGRFYLELLERRGGYRGFGAANTPVRLASQAATPWL
;
A
#
# COMPACT_ATOMS: atom_id res chain seq x y z
N PRO A 1 2.35 -13.51 -11.29
CA PRO A 1 1.24 -12.51 -11.21
C PRO A 1 1.81 -11.12 -10.90
N HIS A 2 1.13 -10.04 -11.27
CA HIS A 2 1.44 -8.67 -10.83
C HIS A 2 0.19 -7.79 -10.97
N VAL A 3 0.19 -6.63 -10.32
CA VAL A 3 -0.85 -5.61 -10.51
C VAL A 3 -0.55 -4.87 -11.81
N ALA A 4 -1.37 -5.11 -12.84
CA ALA A 4 -1.17 -4.53 -14.17
C ALA A 4 -1.67 -3.08 -14.25
N ALA A 5 -2.78 -2.78 -13.57
CA ALA A 5 -3.40 -1.48 -13.55
C ALA A 5 -4.02 -1.17 -12.17
N ILE A 6 -4.16 0.12 -11.88
CA ILE A 6 -4.97 0.63 -10.78
C ILE A 6 -6.08 1.52 -11.33
N CYS A 7 -7.24 1.53 -10.67
CA CYS A 7 -8.30 2.47 -11.00
C CYS A 7 -8.36 3.58 -9.94
N VAL A 8 -8.36 4.83 -10.40
CA VAL A 8 -8.52 6.00 -9.54
C VAL A 8 -9.82 6.69 -9.90
N ARG A 9 -10.69 6.82 -8.91
CA ARG A 9 -11.96 7.53 -9.01
C ARG A 9 -11.82 8.94 -8.45
N GLY A 10 -12.03 9.93 -9.32
CA GLY A 10 -12.17 11.33 -8.90
C GLY A 10 -13.48 11.56 -8.14
N ASP A 11 -13.56 12.66 -7.40
CA ASP A 11 -14.85 13.15 -6.90
C ASP A 11 -15.74 13.66 -8.05
N ALA A 12 -16.96 14.11 -7.74
CA ALA A 12 -17.92 14.55 -8.74
C ALA A 12 -17.44 15.74 -9.59
N GLU A 13 -16.52 16.55 -9.06
CA GLU A 13 -15.97 17.76 -9.71
C GLU A 13 -14.64 17.48 -10.41
N SER A 14 -14.06 16.29 -10.21
CA SER A 14 -12.76 15.90 -10.75
C SER A 14 -12.88 15.19 -12.10
N ASP A 15 -12.55 15.89 -13.18
CA ASP A 15 -12.31 15.29 -14.49
C ASP A 15 -10.82 14.89 -14.64
N LEU A 16 -10.45 13.74 -14.06
CA LEU A 16 -9.08 13.21 -14.14
C LEU A 16 -8.60 13.00 -15.59
N PRO A 17 -9.42 12.46 -16.52
CA PRO A 17 -9.05 12.37 -17.93
C PRO A 17 -8.73 13.72 -18.59
N ALA A 18 -9.60 14.73 -18.45
CA ALA A 18 -9.34 16.06 -19.01
C ALA A 18 -8.12 16.71 -18.37
N ARG A 19 -7.94 16.53 -17.05
CA ARG A 19 -6.75 16.98 -16.34
C ARG A 19 -5.48 16.32 -16.88
N ALA A 20 -5.47 15.01 -17.10
CA ALA A 20 -4.35 14.30 -17.70
C ALA A 20 -3.98 14.87 -19.08
N GLN A 21 -4.98 15.08 -19.94
CA GLN A 21 -4.79 15.67 -21.27
C GLN A 21 -4.23 17.11 -21.18
N SER A 22 -4.75 17.94 -20.27
CA SER A 22 -4.29 19.32 -20.07
C SER A 22 -2.84 19.42 -19.57
N LEU A 23 -2.39 18.40 -18.85
CA LEU A 23 -1.02 18.26 -18.37
C LEU A 23 -0.12 17.48 -19.34
N HIS A 24 -0.64 17.16 -20.53
CA HIS A 24 0.05 16.38 -21.57
C HIS A 24 0.51 14.98 -21.13
N TRP A 25 -0.16 14.39 -20.14
CA TRP A 25 -0.02 12.96 -19.87
C TRP A 25 -0.69 12.16 -20.98
N PRO A 26 -0.02 11.16 -21.59
CA PRO A 26 -0.64 10.34 -22.62
C PRO A 26 -1.88 9.63 -22.07
N VAL A 27 -3.04 9.86 -22.69
CA VAL A 27 -4.28 9.17 -22.36
C VAL A 27 -4.67 8.29 -23.54
N VAL A 28 -4.82 7.01 -23.28
CA VAL A 28 -5.36 6.04 -24.23
C VAL A 28 -6.81 5.77 -23.87
N GLU A 29 -7.67 5.79 -24.87
CA GLU A 29 -9.05 5.33 -24.71
C GLU A 29 -9.16 3.91 -25.25
N ALA A 30 -9.70 3.00 -24.46
CA ALA A 30 -9.93 1.62 -24.83
C ALA A 30 -11.35 1.19 -24.44
N MET A 31 -11.79 0.07 -25.03
CA MET A 31 -13.01 -0.62 -24.63
C MET A 31 -12.61 -1.84 -23.78
N ASP A 32 -13.11 -1.92 -22.56
CA ASP A 32 -12.92 -3.06 -21.66
C ASP A 32 -14.29 -3.59 -21.23
N GLY A 33 -14.62 -4.82 -21.63
CA GLY A 33 -15.94 -5.41 -21.32
C GLY A 33 -17.15 -4.59 -21.78
N GLY A 34 -17.00 -3.77 -22.84
CA GLY A 34 -18.05 -2.86 -23.32
C GLY A 34 -18.05 -1.47 -22.65
N ARG A 35 -17.15 -1.21 -21.70
CA ARG A 35 -16.98 0.08 -21.03
C ARG A 35 -15.85 0.88 -21.68
N ARG A 36 -16.05 2.19 -21.91
CA ARG A 36 -14.94 3.10 -22.27
C ARG A 36 -14.08 3.34 -21.04
N VAL A 37 -12.83 2.90 -21.11
CA VAL A 37 -11.81 3.17 -20.10
C VAL A 37 -10.81 4.16 -20.67
N ARG A 38 -10.49 5.19 -19.88
CA ARG A 38 -9.42 6.14 -20.18
C ARG A 38 -8.27 5.84 -19.26
N ALA A 39 -7.12 5.53 -19.82
CA ALA A 39 -5.96 5.12 -19.06
C ALA A 39 -4.75 5.97 -19.40
N THR A 40 -3.93 6.24 -18.40
CA THR A 40 -2.57 6.76 -18.58
C THR A 40 -1.56 5.78 -17.98
N ARG A 41 -0.27 6.07 -18.11
CA ARG A 41 0.80 5.26 -17.50
C ARG A 41 1.65 6.16 -16.62
N SER A 42 1.82 5.75 -15.37
CA SER A 42 2.76 6.39 -14.45
C SER A 42 4.20 6.27 -14.95
N PRO A 43 5.12 7.14 -14.52
CA PRO A 43 6.55 6.99 -14.81
C PRO A 43 7.14 5.64 -14.35
N ALA A 44 6.61 5.03 -13.29
CA ALA A 44 6.93 3.68 -12.85
C ALA A 44 6.39 2.55 -13.77
N GLY A 45 5.65 2.91 -14.82
CA GLY A 45 5.12 1.96 -15.80
C GLY A 45 3.78 1.33 -15.40
N VAL A 46 3.19 1.69 -14.26
CA VAL A 46 1.86 1.23 -13.83
C VAL A 46 0.78 1.92 -14.65
N GLU A 47 -0.15 1.15 -15.20
CA GLU A 47 -1.33 1.69 -15.89
C GLU A 47 -2.34 2.23 -14.87
N VAL A 48 -2.86 3.42 -15.12
CA VAL A 48 -3.79 4.13 -14.24
C VAL A 48 -5.05 4.42 -15.01
N HIS A 49 -6.13 3.71 -14.67
CA HIS A 49 -7.47 3.96 -15.20
C HIS A 49 -8.04 5.18 -14.47
N LEU A 50 -8.48 6.15 -15.25
CA LEU A 50 -8.96 7.45 -14.81
C LEU A 50 -10.49 7.48 -14.93
N ASP A 51 -11.16 7.25 -13.80
CA ASP A 51 -12.61 7.40 -13.71
C ASP A 51 -12.97 8.87 -13.42
N GLY A 52 -13.89 9.43 -14.23
CA GLY A 52 -14.40 10.79 -14.11
C GLY A 52 -15.62 11.02 -15.03
N PRO A 53 -16.48 12.03 -14.75
CA PRO A 53 -17.61 12.37 -15.62
C PRO A 53 -17.15 12.78 -17.05
N PRO A 54 -17.99 12.67 -18.10
CA PRO A 54 -19.32 12.09 -18.15
C PRO A 54 -19.22 10.65 -18.67
N LEU A 55 -18.70 9.72 -17.88
CA LEU A 55 -19.02 8.31 -18.13
C LEU A 55 -20.39 8.09 -17.50
N ASP A 56 -21.31 7.60 -18.33
CA ASP A 56 -22.68 7.32 -17.99
C ASP A 56 -22.72 6.57 -16.66
N ARG A 57 -23.14 7.25 -15.59
CA ARG A 57 -23.26 6.69 -14.24
C ARG A 57 -24.25 5.52 -14.17
N THR A 58 -24.90 5.20 -15.30
CA THR A 58 -25.92 4.18 -15.47
C THR A 58 -25.39 2.86 -16.04
N ALA A 59 -24.14 2.78 -16.50
CA ALA A 59 -23.53 1.51 -16.91
C ALA A 59 -22.79 0.86 -15.73
N ASP A 60 -23.58 0.24 -14.86
CA ASP A 60 -23.20 -0.79 -13.91
C ASP A 60 -22.08 -0.42 -12.93
N ALA A 61 -22.53 0.06 -11.77
CA ALA A 61 -22.15 -0.66 -10.57
C ALA A 61 -22.50 -2.14 -10.79
N SER A 62 -21.59 -2.91 -11.41
CA SER A 62 -21.65 -4.36 -11.27
C SER A 62 -21.52 -4.60 -9.78
N SER A 63 -22.65 -4.88 -9.17
CA SER A 63 -22.83 -5.25 -7.77
C SER A 63 -22.26 -6.65 -7.50
N ASP A 64 -21.15 -6.99 -8.15
CA ASP A 64 -20.32 -8.14 -7.83
C ASP A 64 -19.26 -7.75 -6.80
N ALA A 65 -19.49 -6.67 -6.03
CA ALA A 65 -18.89 -6.59 -4.72
C ALA A 65 -19.40 -7.81 -3.95
N PRO A 66 -18.54 -8.78 -3.58
CA PRO A 66 -18.99 -9.86 -2.70
C PRO A 66 -19.67 -9.20 -1.51
N SER A 67 -20.95 -9.52 -1.31
CA SER A 67 -21.80 -8.88 -0.30
C SER A 67 -21.28 -9.09 1.12
N ASP A 68 -20.31 -9.99 1.27
CA ASP A 68 -19.51 -10.20 2.45
C ASP A 68 -18.03 -10.09 2.05
N SER A 69 -17.39 -8.97 2.37
CA SER A 69 -15.94 -8.83 2.21
C SER A 69 -15.15 -9.69 3.21
N GLY A 70 -15.81 -10.62 3.91
CA GLY A 70 -15.29 -11.30 5.09
C GLY A 70 -14.97 -10.31 6.22
N GLY A 71 -15.50 -9.08 6.13
CA GLY A 71 -15.17 -7.87 6.89
C GLY A 71 -13.76 -7.29 6.66
N TRP A 72 -13.08 -7.67 5.57
CA TRP A 72 -11.95 -6.88 5.08
C TRP A 72 -12.50 -5.58 4.49
N GLY A 73 -11.91 -4.46 4.89
CA GLY A 73 -12.30 -3.13 4.45
C GLY A 73 -11.68 -2.74 3.11
N ALA A 74 -11.83 -1.46 2.79
CA ALA A 74 -11.24 -0.87 1.60
C ALA A 74 -9.70 -0.86 1.64
N LEU A 75 -9.10 -0.61 0.48
CA LEU A 75 -7.68 -0.36 0.34
C LEU A 75 -7.28 0.90 1.13
N ASP A 76 -6.40 0.76 2.13
CA ASP A 76 -5.88 1.86 2.95
C ASP A 76 -4.82 2.66 2.18
N HIS A 77 -3.88 1.95 1.53
CA HIS A 77 -2.83 2.57 0.73
C HIS A 77 -2.21 1.60 -0.27
N ILE A 78 -1.51 2.16 -1.27
CA ILE A 78 -0.79 1.42 -2.31
C ILE A 78 0.68 1.81 -2.26
N GLY A 79 1.58 0.83 -2.24
CA GLY A 79 3.01 1.08 -2.39
C GLY A 79 3.48 0.91 -3.83
N PHE A 80 4.42 1.76 -4.25
CA PHE A 80 5.07 1.69 -5.56
C PHE A 80 6.57 1.47 -5.35
N ALA A 81 7.12 0.38 -5.85
CA ALA A 81 8.56 0.26 -6.04
C ALA A 81 8.98 1.09 -7.26
N ILE A 82 9.94 1.99 -7.06
CA ILE A 82 10.43 2.90 -8.09
C ILE A 82 11.95 2.99 -8.08
N ASP A 83 12.49 3.15 -9.28
CA ASP A 83 13.91 3.43 -9.45
C ASP A 83 14.22 4.87 -9.03
N THR A 84 15.45 5.08 -8.57
CA THR A 84 15.87 6.38 -8.00
C THR A 84 15.79 7.51 -9.02
N ASP A 85 16.14 7.24 -10.28
CA ASP A 85 16.10 8.19 -11.40
C ASP A 85 14.68 8.61 -11.80
N ARG A 86 13.67 7.77 -11.51
CA ARG A 86 12.26 8.05 -11.82
C ARG A 86 11.50 8.71 -10.67
N SER A 87 12.12 8.84 -9.50
CA SER A 87 11.41 9.25 -8.27
C SER A 87 10.75 10.63 -8.36
N ASP A 88 11.44 11.63 -8.91
CA ASP A 88 10.88 12.97 -9.07
C ASP A 88 9.75 13.02 -10.10
N ALA A 89 9.86 12.22 -11.17
CA ALA A 89 8.80 12.09 -12.16
C ALA A 89 7.55 11.45 -11.53
N GLU A 90 7.72 10.40 -10.72
CA GLU A 90 6.62 9.71 -10.04
C GLU A 90 5.92 10.62 -9.02
N VAL A 91 6.68 11.40 -8.26
CA VAL A 91 6.13 12.43 -7.35
C VAL A 91 5.35 13.47 -8.15
N SER A 92 5.91 13.96 -9.26
CA SER A 92 5.25 14.95 -10.10
C SER A 92 3.94 14.42 -10.68
N PHE A 93 3.92 13.17 -11.17
CA PHE A 93 2.72 12.51 -11.68
C PHE A 93 1.61 12.48 -10.63
N HIS A 94 1.89 11.92 -9.45
CA HIS A 94 0.90 11.81 -8.38
C HIS A 94 0.42 13.17 -7.85
N ARG A 95 1.32 14.15 -7.75
CA ARG A 95 0.97 15.50 -7.29
C ARG A 95 0.12 16.24 -8.30
N THR A 96 0.54 16.24 -9.57
CA THR A 96 -0.09 17.08 -10.61
C THR A 96 -1.36 16.47 -11.16
N LEU A 97 -1.40 15.15 -11.37
CA LEU A 97 -2.58 14.48 -11.89
C LEU A 97 -3.57 14.12 -10.80
N LEU A 98 -3.10 13.49 -9.70
CA LEU A 98 -3.97 12.96 -8.64
C LEU A 98 -4.13 13.89 -7.44
N GLY A 99 -3.47 15.05 -7.45
CA GLY A 99 -3.60 16.05 -6.37
C GLY A 99 -3.00 15.61 -5.03
N LEU A 100 -2.11 14.61 -5.01
CA LEU A 100 -1.53 14.12 -3.76
C LEU A 100 -0.38 15.02 -3.29
N ARG A 101 -0.37 15.37 -2.00
CA ARG A 101 0.71 16.10 -1.36
C ARG A 101 1.80 15.16 -0.86
N PRO A 102 3.06 15.38 -1.24
CA PRO A 102 4.15 14.53 -0.78
C PRO A 102 4.62 14.94 0.62
N GLY A 103 4.69 13.97 1.53
CA GLY A 103 5.23 14.12 2.88
C GLY A 103 6.76 14.10 2.93
N PRO A 104 7.32 14.05 4.17
CA PRO A 104 8.75 13.88 4.37
C PRO A 104 9.23 12.53 3.84
N VAL A 105 10.54 12.44 3.57
CA VAL A 105 11.18 11.19 3.15
C VAL A 105 11.70 10.47 4.40
N SER A 106 11.28 9.23 4.57
CA SER A 106 11.88 8.30 5.54
C SER A 106 12.95 7.46 4.84
N GLU A 107 13.99 7.08 5.57
CA GLU A 107 15.09 6.29 5.04
C GLU A 107 15.35 5.08 5.94
N PHE A 108 15.53 3.92 5.30
CA PHE A 108 15.74 2.63 5.95
C PHE A 108 16.86 1.87 5.26
N MET A 109 17.52 1.00 6.01
CA MET A 109 18.52 0.08 5.47
C MET A 109 17.85 -1.27 5.18
N ASP A 110 17.95 -1.70 3.93
CA ASP A 110 17.59 -3.03 3.43
C ASP A 110 18.89 -3.86 3.36
N PRO A 111 18.90 -5.17 3.69
CA PRO A 111 20.07 -6.02 3.47
C PRO A 111 20.74 -5.89 2.08
N ALA A 112 19.95 -5.59 1.05
CA ALA A 112 20.40 -5.43 -0.33
C ALA A 112 20.51 -3.96 -0.79
N GLY A 113 20.45 -2.97 0.12
CA GLY A 113 20.67 -1.56 -0.22
C GLY A 113 19.96 -0.58 0.71
N ARG A 114 19.68 0.62 0.21
CA ARG A 114 18.98 1.66 0.97
C ARG A 114 17.59 1.85 0.41
N LEU A 115 16.58 1.91 1.26
CA LEU A 115 15.20 2.20 0.89
C LEU A 115 14.81 3.59 1.37
N ARG A 116 14.45 4.47 0.44
CA ARG A 116 13.79 5.74 0.77
C ARG A 116 12.30 5.57 0.56
N SER A 117 11.49 5.89 1.56
CA SER A 117 10.04 5.84 1.48
C SER A 117 9.46 7.25 1.55
N ARG A 118 8.47 7.54 0.71
CA ARG A 118 7.78 8.82 0.69
C ARG A 118 6.29 8.61 0.55
N VAL A 119 5.54 9.05 1.55
CA VAL A 119 4.08 8.99 1.55
C VAL A 119 3.51 10.19 0.81
N LEU A 120 2.50 9.94 -0.03
CA LEU A 120 1.70 10.94 -0.74
C LEU A 120 0.22 10.76 -0.34
N GLN A 121 -0.42 11.84 0.10
CA GLN A 121 -1.81 11.84 0.56
C GLN A 121 -2.53 13.11 0.08
N PRO A 122 -3.86 13.09 -0.14
CA PRO A 122 -4.60 14.25 -0.54
C PRO A 122 -4.91 15.15 0.67
N ASP A 123 -5.37 16.36 0.39
CA ASP A 123 -6.04 17.20 1.41
C ASP A 123 -7.41 16.64 1.79
N VAL A 124 -8.15 16.13 0.79
CA VAL A 124 -9.48 15.55 0.93
C VAL A 124 -9.53 14.24 0.17
N GLY A 125 -10.13 13.21 0.77
CA GLY A 125 -10.25 11.87 0.19
C GLY A 125 -9.35 10.84 0.87
N SER A 126 -9.38 9.62 0.33
CA SER A 126 -8.78 8.43 0.98
C SER A 126 -7.57 7.84 0.26
N LEU A 127 -7.25 8.30 -0.96
CA LEU A 127 -6.14 7.73 -1.75
C LEU A 127 -4.79 8.00 -1.08
N ARG A 128 -4.06 6.97 -0.68
CA ARG A 128 -2.71 7.10 -0.13
C ARG A 128 -1.74 6.28 -0.96
N VAL A 129 -0.64 6.90 -1.37
CA VAL A 129 0.41 6.25 -2.14
C VAL A 129 1.72 6.31 -1.37
N VAL A 130 2.44 5.19 -1.28
CA VAL A 130 3.75 5.11 -0.65
C VAL A 130 4.79 4.81 -1.72
N LEU A 131 5.64 5.78 -2.04
CA LEU A 131 6.74 5.58 -2.99
C LEU A 131 7.92 4.95 -2.27
N ASN A 132 8.31 3.76 -2.69
CA ASN A 132 9.42 2.96 -2.20
C ASN A 132 10.57 3.03 -3.20
N ILE A 133 11.50 3.95 -2.96
CA ILE A 133 12.64 4.27 -3.81
C ILE A 133 13.84 3.45 -3.35
N ALA A 134 14.13 2.35 -4.06
CA ALA A 134 15.29 1.54 -3.76
C ALA A 134 16.55 2.17 -4.38
N VAL A 135 17.57 2.41 -3.55
CA VAL A 135 18.92 2.77 -3.97
C VAL A 135 19.75 1.50 -3.88
N ARG A 136 19.97 0.86 -5.03
CA ARG A 136 20.79 -0.36 -5.15
C ARG A 136 22.07 -0.09 -5.94
N ALA A 137 23.00 -1.02 -5.86
CA ALA A 137 24.19 -0.99 -6.69
C ALA A 137 23.82 -1.05 -8.19
N PRO A 138 24.59 -0.39 -9.08
CA PRO A 138 24.35 -0.45 -10.51
C PRO A 138 24.29 -1.90 -11.03
N GLY A 139 23.33 -2.18 -11.92
CA GLY A 139 23.20 -3.50 -12.56
C GLY A 139 22.42 -4.54 -11.76
N VAL A 140 21.94 -4.23 -10.55
CA VAL A 140 21.00 -5.09 -9.82
C VAL A 140 19.58 -4.82 -10.33
N PRO A 141 18.92 -5.79 -11.02
CA PRO A 141 17.57 -5.56 -11.54
C PRO A 141 16.59 -5.35 -10.39
N THR A 142 15.85 -4.24 -10.44
CA THR A 142 14.77 -3.92 -9.52
C THR A 142 13.44 -4.04 -10.24
N TRP A 143 12.50 -4.71 -9.60
CA TRP A 143 11.13 -4.67 -10.07
C TRP A 143 10.52 -3.30 -9.75
N THR A 144 9.90 -2.67 -10.74
CA THR A 144 9.15 -1.41 -10.59
C THR A 144 7.66 -1.64 -10.80
N GLY A 145 6.85 -0.87 -10.09
CA GLY A 145 5.39 -0.96 -10.09
C GLY A 145 4.80 -1.07 -8.69
N VAL A 146 3.54 -1.51 -8.57
CA VAL A 146 2.84 -1.67 -7.29
C VAL A 146 3.44 -2.78 -6.40
N ASN A 147 4.24 -2.44 -5.38
CA ASN A 147 4.89 -3.44 -4.53
C ASN A 147 4.10 -3.78 -3.26
N GLN A 148 3.07 -3.02 -2.94
CA GLN A 148 2.27 -3.21 -1.73
C GLN A 148 0.82 -2.85 -1.98
N LEU A 149 -0.08 -3.70 -1.49
CA LEU A 149 -1.51 -3.42 -1.39
C LEU A 149 -1.91 -3.56 0.08
N ALA A 150 -2.29 -2.46 0.72
CA ALA A 150 -2.68 -2.45 2.12
C ALA A 150 -4.19 -2.38 2.26
N TYR A 151 -4.79 -3.35 2.93
CA TYR A 151 -6.24 -3.41 3.17
C TYR A 151 -6.53 -3.13 4.64
N ALA A 152 -7.43 -2.18 4.88
CA ALA A 152 -7.95 -1.92 6.21
C ALA A 152 -8.88 -3.06 6.65
N CYS A 153 -9.06 -3.24 7.95
CA CYS A 153 -10.12 -4.07 8.51
C CYS A 153 -10.50 -3.60 9.90
N THR A 154 -11.60 -4.16 10.43
CA THR A 154 -11.94 -4.09 11.85
C THR A 154 -11.50 -5.36 12.56
N ASP A 155 -11.01 -5.26 13.80
CA ASP A 155 -10.60 -6.41 14.62
C ASP A 155 -9.51 -7.30 13.97
N LEU A 156 -8.37 -6.71 13.59
CA LEU A 156 -7.27 -7.41 12.91
C LEU A 156 -6.79 -8.63 13.71
N LEU A 157 -6.76 -8.58 15.03
CA LEU A 157 -6.27 -9.72 15.84
C LEU A 157 -7.19 -10.94 15.74
N GLU A 158 -8.52 -10.75 15.70
CA GLU A 158 -9.47 -11.84 15.46
C GLU A 158 -9.31 -12.43 14.05
N ARG A 159 -9.09 -11.54 13.07
CA ARG A 159 -8.87 -11.93 11.67
C ARG A 159 -7.55 -12.68 11.50
N ALA A 160 -6.49 -12.23 12.15
CA ALA A 160 -5.20 -12.89 12.16
C ALA A 160 -5.33 -14.30 12.76
N GLU A 161 -6.10 -14.48 13.83
CA GLU A 161 -6.41 -15.80 14.39
C GLU A 161 -7.14 -16.69 13.37
N ALA A 162 -8.11 -16.15 12.63
CA ALA A 162 -8.79 -16.88 11.56
C ALA A 162 -7.83 -17.27 10.42
N LEU A 163 -6.97 -16.36 9.98
CA LEU A 163 -5.96 -16.60 8.95
C LEU A 163 -4.96 -17.68 9.38
N CYS A 164 -4.44 -17.62 10.61
CA CYS A 164 -3.55 -18.64 11.16
C CYS A 164 -4.25 -20.01 11.24
N ARG A 165 -5.51 -20.08 11.70
CA ARG A 165 -6.29 -21.33 11.73
C ARG A 165 -6.54 -21.89 10.34
N ALA A 166 -6.72 -21.03 9.34
CA ALA A 166 -6.88 -21.43 7.94
C ALA A 166 -5.56 -21.79 7.25
N GLY A 167 -4.41 -21.65 7.93
CA GLY A 167 -3.10 -21.94 7.34
C GLY A 167 -2.66 -20.92 6.29
N ALA A 168 -3.19 -19.69 6.33
CA ALA A 168 -2.78 -18.64 5.40
C ALA A 168 -1.28 -18.32 5.56
N PRO A 169 -0.53 -18.17 4.47
CA PRO A 169 0.88 -17.84 4.54
C PRO A 169 1.06 -16.39 4.98
N LEU A 170 1.46 -16.18 6.23
CA LEU A 170 1.81 -14.87 6.77
C LEU A 170 3.33 -14.73 6.89
N MET A 171 3.82 -13.51 6.75
CA MET A 171 5.24 -13.19 6.92
C MET A 171 5.65 -13.43 8.38
N PRO A 172 6.70 -14.22 8.64
CA PRO A 172 7.17 -14.46 10.00
C PRO A 172 7.77 -13.19 10.61
N VAL A 173 7.51 -12.97 11.90
CA VAL A 173 8.11 -11.87 12.67
C VAL A 173 9.04 -12.45 13.73
N PRO A 174 10.33 -12.04 13.77
CA PRO A 174 11.29 -12.54 14.76
C PRO A 174 10.83 -12.30 16.20
N ALA A 175 11.07 -13.25 17.10
CA ALA A 175 10.68 -13.12 18.53
C ALA A 175 11.26 -11.87 19.20
N ALA A 176 12.49 -11.50 18.81
CA ALA A 176 13.21 -10.32 19.29
C ALA A 176 12.48 -8.99 19.01
N TYR A 177 11.65 -8.93 17.97
CA TYR A 177 10.81 -7.75 17.71
C TYR A 177 9.88 -7.46 18.90
N TYR A 178 9.28 -8.50 19.48
CA TYR A 178 8.34 -8.33 20.59
C TYR A 178 9.04 -8.02 21.90
N ASP A 179 10.30 -8.45 22.06
CA ASP A 179 11.12 -8.07 23.21
C ASP A 179 11.48 -6.57 23.12
N ASP A 180 11.84 -6.07 21.94
CA ASP A 180 12.02 -4.64 21.67
C ASP A 180 10.72 -3.85 21.87
N LEU A 181 9.61 -4.36 21.33
CA LEU A 181 8.29 -3.73 21.43
C LEU A 181 7.87 -3.50 22.89
N ALA A 182 8.14 -4.49 23.76
CA ALA A 182 7.90 -4.39 25.19
C ALA A 182 8.69 -3.24 25.82
N ALA A 183 9.97 -3.11 25.47
CA ALA A 183 10.83 -2.05 25.99
C ALA A 183 10.44 -0.66 25.46
N ARG A 184 9.96 -0.58 24.21
CA ARG A 184 9.77 0.67 23.49
C ARG A 184 8.39 1.28 23.67
N LEU A 185 7.34 0.46 23.74
CA LEU A 185 5.94 0.89 23.83
C LEU A 185 5.17 0.32 25.02
N ASP A 186 5.73 -0.64 25.77
CA ASP A 186 5.11 -1.27 26.93
C ASP A 186 3.61 -1.63 26.75
N PRO A 187 3.23 -2.36 25.68
CA PRO A 187 1.84 -2.80 25.51
C PRO A 187 1.45 -3.78 26.62
N ALA A 188 0.16 -3.79 27.00
CA ALA A 188 -0.35 -4.67 28.04
C ALA A 188 0.08 -6.14 27.81
N PRO A 189 0.49 -6.90 28.85
CA PRO A 189 1.08 -8.23 28.67
C PRO A 189 0.23 -9.22 27.85
N GLY A 190 -1.10 -9.18 28.03
CA GLY A 190 -2.03 -9.99 27.24
C GLY A 190 -2.07 -9.62 25.76
N LEU A 191 -1.96 -8.32 25.44
CA LEU A 191 -1.87 -7.83 24.07
C LEU A 191 -0.53 -8.26 23.44
N LEU A 192 0.59 -8.03 24.13
CA LEU A 192 1.92 -8.41 23.64
C LEU A 192 2.00 -9.91 23.31
N ALA A 193 1.47 -10.76 24.19
CA ALA A 193 1.42 -12.20 23.97
C ALA A 193 0.57 -12.57 22.73
N ARG A 194 -0.54 -11.84 22.51
CA ARG A 194 -1.40 -12.02 21.34
C ARG A 194 -0.70 -11.59 20.05
N LEU A 195 -0.05 -10.41 20.04
CA LEU A 195 0.75 -9.93 18.91
C LEU A 195 1.83 -10.94 18.52
N ARG A 196 2.59 -11.42 19.51
CA ARG A 196 3.65 -12.42 19.33
C ARG A 196 3.16 -13.72 18.72
N ARG A 197 2.04 -14.26 19.23
CA ARG A 197 1.45 -15.50 18.73
C ARG A 197 0.99 -15.37 17.27
N LEU A 198 0.51 -14.20 16.88
CA LEU A 198 -0.14 -13.98 15.59
C LEU A 198 0.79 -13.38 14.51
N GLY A 199 2.03 -13.04 14.85
CA GLY A 199 2.91 -12.39 13.89
C GLY A 199 2.49 -10.96 13.55
N VAL A 200 1.77 -10.28 14.45
CA VAL A 200 1.23 -8.93 14.21
C VAL A 200 2.22 -7.89 14.71
N LEU A 201 2.61 -6.99 13.82
CA LEU A 201 3.39 -5.81 14.15
C LEU A 201 2.45 -4.74 14.74
N TYR A 202 2.99 -3.89 15.60
CA TYR A 202 2.27 -2.86 16.33
C TYR A 202 3.04 -1.54 16.32
N ASP A 203 2.31 -0.44 16.23
CA ASP A 203 2.84 0.92 16.40
C ASP A 203 1.83 1.77 17.18
N ARG A 204 2.32 2.77 17.90
CA ARG A 204 1.49 3.74 18.60
C ARG A 204 2.09 5.13 18.44
N ASP A 205 1.29 6.09 17.99
CA ASP A 205 1.73 7.47 17.83
C ASP A 205 1.62 8.27 19.13
N ASP A 206 2.17 9.49 19.11
CA ASP A 206 2.21 10.38 20.28
C ASP A 206 0.82 10.85 20.72
N GLU A 207 -0.19 10.78 19.84
CA GLU A 207 -1.59 11.10 20.13
C GLU A 207 -2.36 9.91 20.74
N GLY A 208 -1.69 8.74 20.87
CA GLY A 208 -2.27 7.51 21.39
C GLY A 208 -3.03 6.69 20.35
N GLY A 209 -2.99 7.07 19.08
CA GLY A 209 -3.48 6.26 17.98
C GLY A 209 -2.64 4.99 17.85
N GLU A 210 -3.27 3.87 17.53
CA GLU A 210 -2.62 2.57 17.38
C GLU A 210 -2.73 2.04 15.95
N LEU A 211 -1.68 1.36 15.50
CA LEU A 211 -1.67 0.57 14.27
C LEU A 211 -1.38 -0.88 14.62
N PHE A 212 -2.25 -1.77 14.16
CA PHE A 212 -2.00 -3.19 14.08
C PHE A 212 -1.84 -3.53 12.61
N HIS A 213 -0.80 -4.27 12.24
CA HIS A 213 -0.63 -4.70 10.86
C HIS A 213 0.19 -5.98 10.73
N LEU A 214 -0.10 -6.73 9.67
CA LEU A 214 0.62 -7.95 9.31
C LEU A 214 0.77 -8.01 7.79
N TYR A 215 1.71 -8.83 7.33
CA TYR A 215 2.07 -8.91 5.91
C TYR A 215 1.98 -10.34 5.41
N THR A 216 1.67 -10.51 4.13
CA THR A 216 1.93 -11.77 3.43
C THR A 216 3.39 -11.83 2.99
N PRO A 217 3.92 -13.01 2.66
CA PRO A 217 5.12 -13.12 1.82
C PRO A 217 4.94 -12.40 0.49
N LEU A 218 6.05 -12.17 -0.24
CA LEU A 218 5.95 -11.67 -1.61
C LEU A 218 5.22 -12.68 -2.49
N VAL A 219 4.26 -12.18 -3.24
CA VAL A 219 3.54 -12.89 -4.30
C VAL A 219 4.37 -12.79 -5.57
N ALA A 220 4.86 -13.93 -6.08
CA ALA A 220 5.67 -14.02 -7.30
C ALA A 220 6.89 -13.08 -7.31
N GLY A 221 7.47 -12.82 -6.12
CA GLY A 221 8.65 -11.97 -5.96
C GLY A 221 8.44 -10.48 -6.30
N ARG A 222 7.20 -9.99 -6.35
CA ARG A 222 6.89 -8.62 -6.83
C ARG A 222 6.19 -7.74 -5.82
N PHE A 223 5.06 -8.21 -5.28
CA PHE A 223 4.23 -7.42 -4.37
C PHE A 223 3.81 -8.24 -3.15
N TYR A 224 3.47 -7.56 -2.07
CA TYR A 224 2.91 -8.18 -0.87
C TYR A 224 1.59 -7.51 -0.49
N LEU A 225 0.78 -8.23 0.28
CA LEU A 225 -0.40 -7.66 0.93
C LEU A 225 -0.04 -7.26 2.35
N GLU A 226 -0.55 -6.11 2.76
CA GLU A 226 -0.60 -5.69 4.16
C GLU A 226 -2.06 -5.71 4.61
N LEU A 227 -2.30 -6.26 5.78
CA LEU A 227 -3.61 -6.23 6.43
C LEU A 227 -3.45 -5.42 7.69
N LEU A 228 -4.25 -4.37 7.84
CA LEU A 228 -4.06 -3.40 8.92
C LEU A 228 -5.36 -2.95 9.56
N GLU A 229 -5.24 -2.50 10.81
CA GLU A 229 -6.29 -1.82 11.54
C GLU A 229 -5.68 -0.60 12.22
N ARG A 230 -6.31 0.57 12.00
CA ARG A 230 -5.99 1.83 12.66
C ARG A 230 -7.01 2.08 13.75
N ARG A 231 -6.56 2.36 14.98
CA ARG A 231 -7.40 2.71 16.12
C ARG A 231 -6.99 4.05 16.70
N GLY A 232 -7.90 4.68 17.45
CA GLY A 232 -7.59 5.91 18.18
C GLY A 232 -7.16 7.09 17.31
N GLY A 233 -7.47 7.07 16.01
CA GLY A 233 -7.09 8.14 15.08
C GLY A 233 -5.72 8.00 14.41
N TYR A 234 -5.01 6.86 14.56
CA TYR A 234 -3.65 6.69 14.01
C TYR A 234 -3.52 7.02 12.52
N ARG A 235 -2.64 7.98 12.19
CA ARG A 235 -2.47 8.50 10.81
C ARG A 235 -1.17 8.08 10.12
N GLY A 236 -0.25 7.44 10.86
CA GLY A 236 1.07 7.02 10.37
C GLY A 236 1.04 5.81 9.42
N PHE A 237 2.20 5.22 9.12
CA PHE A 237 2.32 4.06 8.22
C PHE A 237 3.16 2.93 8.82
N GLY A 238 3.34 2.92 10.15
CA GLY A 238 4.17 1.91 10.82
C GLY A 238 5.64 1.98 10.39
N ALA A 239 6.17 3.19 10.19
CA ALA A 239 7.55 3.40 9.76
C ALA A 239 8.56 2.68 10.66
N ALA A 240 8.31 2.65 11.98
CA ALA A 240 9.12 1.94 12.97
C ALA A 240 9.23 0.44 12.70
N ASN A 241 8.23 -0.17 12.05
CA ASN A 241 8.17 -1.60 11.75
C ASN A 241 8.82 -1.96 10.40
N THR A 242 9.20 -0.96 9.60
CA THR A 242 9.79 -1.18 8.26
C THR A 242 11.09 -2.01 8.29
N PRO A 243 12.08 -1.75 9.18
CA PRO A 243 13.29 -2.57 9.23
C PRO A 243 13.01 -4.06 9.47
N VAL A 244 12.07 -4.37 10.38
CA VAL A 244 11.67 -5.76 10.65
C VAL A 244 10.99 -6.39 9.45
N ARG A 245 10.09 -5.67 8.78
CA ARG A 245 9.48 -6.14 7.53
C ARG A 245 10.53 -6.46 6.46
N LEU A 246 11.49 -5.56 6.23
CA LEU A 246 12.54 -5.77 5.22
C LEU A 246 13.40 -7.00 5.55
N ALA A 247 13.79 -7.17 6.82
CA ALA A 247 14.54 -8.34 7.26
C ALA A 247 13.74 -9.64 7.08
N SER A 248 12.47 -9.66 7.46
CA SER A 248 11.59 -10.81 7.29
C SER A 248 11.34 -11.16 5.82
N GLN A 249 11.18 -10.16 4.95
CA GLN A 249 11.02 -10.35 3.51
C GLN A 249 12.29 -10.96 2.88
N ALA A 250 13.47 -10.51 3.30
CA ALA A 250 14.74 -11.07 2.84
C ALA A 250 14.95 -12.53 3.31
N ALA A 251 14.41 -12.91 4.47
CA ALA A 251 14.55 -14.24 5.04
C ALA A 251 13.51 -15.27 4.54
N THR A 252 12.44 -14.81 3.87
CA THR A 252 11.33 -15.69 3.44
C THR A 252 11.44 -16.00 1.95
N PRO A 253 11.56 -17.29 1.55
CA PRO A 253 11.54 -17.68 0.14
C PRO A 253 10.25 -17.23 -0.56
N TRP A 254 10.36 -16.84 -1.82
CA TRP A 254 9.24 -16.37 -2.65
C TRP A 254 8.20 -17.48 -2.86
N LEU A 255 6.91 -17.16 -2.70
CA LEU A 255 5.77 -18.02 -3.07
C LEU A 255 5.41 -17.87 -4.56
#